data_AF-A0AAD1HIT6-F1
#
_entry.id   AF-A0AAD1HIT6-F1
#
_cell.length_a   1.000
_cell.length_b   1.000
_cell.length_c   1.000
_cell.angle_alpha   90.00
_cell.angle_beta   90.00
_cell.angle_gamma   90.00
#
_symmetry.space_group_name_H-M   'P 1'
#
loop_
_entity.id
_entity.type
_entity.pdbx_description
1 polymer ?
#
loop_
_entity_poly.entity_id
_entity_poly.type
_entity_poly.pdbx_seq_one_letter_code
_entity_poly.pdbx_strand_id
1 'polypeptide(L)'
;MYSYGFRRLPDSMREWVANDLAGPGAVKRFMLKAAIPPFFLLAPFWLLPVENNSVYVHAEMTVPLYLWTLAISLALNKVWRRHRLAVHGLDPNLVDVIKRQKNARIEEDYIARFGPRPQDAEHQKNSNPFF
;
A
#
# COMPACT_ATOMS: atom_id res chain seq x y z
N MET A 1 5.65 -16.38 -3.46
CA MET A 1 5.82 -15.19 -2.60
C MET A 1 4.45 -14.77 -2.08
N TYR A 2 4.24 -14.71 -0.77
CA TYR A 2 2.93 -14.55 -0.13
C TYR A 2 2.04 -13.38 -0.57
N SER A 3 2.62 -12.36 -1.17
CA SER A 3 1.92 -11.21 -1.76
C SER A 3 1.07 -11.57 -2.98
N TYR A 4 1.38 -12.65 -3.70
CA TYR A 4 0.66 -13.10 -4.89
C TYR A 4 -0.04 -14.46 -4.73
N GLY A 5 0.11 -15.09 -3.56
CA GLY A 5 -0.48 -16.39 -3.26
C GLY A 5 -1.68 -16.26 -2.33
N PHE A 6 -2.66 -17.16 -2.48
CA PHE A 6 -3.84 -17.29 -1.62
C PHE A 6 -3.54 -17.87 -0.22
N ARG A 7 -2.32 -18.39 0.01
CA ARG A 7 -2.00 -19.14 1.22
C ARG A 7 -1.46 -18.26 2.34
N ARG A 8 -2.03 -18.44 3.54
CA ARG A 8 -1.51 -17.88 4.80
C ARG A 8 -0.11 -18.44 5.08
N LEU A 9 0.74 -17.61 5.70
CA LEU A 9 2.11 -17.99 6.07
C LEU A 9 2.11 -18.77 7.37
N PRO A 10 3.13 -19.61 7.60
CA PRO A 10 3.38 -20.19 8.92
C PRO A 10 3.45 -19.10 10.00
N ASP A 11 2.98 -19.42 11.19
CA ASP A 11 2.92 -18.46 12.31
C ASP A 11 4.29 -17.99 12.77
N SER A 12 5.35 -18.76 12.50
CA SER A 12 6.75 -18.35 12.75
C SER A 12 7.18 -17.10 11.97
N MET A 13 6.49 -16.74 10.87
CA MET A 13 6.79 -15.54 10.08
C MET A 13 5.88 -14.35 10.42
N ARG A 14 5.06 -14.44 11.46
CA ARG A 14 4.07 -13.42 11.79
C ARG A 14 4.70 -12.06 12.11
N GLU A 15 5.84 -12.03 12.79
CA GLU A 15 6.59 -10.80 13.06
C GLU A 15 7.17 -10.18 11.79
N TRP A 16 7.71 -11.01 10.89
CA TRP A 16 8.16 -10.55 9.58
C TRP A 16 7.01 -9.97 8.75
N VAL A 17 5.85 -10.61 8.76
CA VAL A 17 4.63 -10.12 8.09
C VAL A 17 4.17 -8.78 8.69
N ALA A 18 4.18 -8.65 10.02
CA ALA A 18 3.87 -7.38 10.69
C ALA A 18 4.84 -6.29 10.24
N ASN A 19 6.14 -6.56 10.19
CA ASN A 19 7.15 -5.60 9.75
C ASN A 19 7.10 -5.28 8.25
N ASP A 20 6.69 -6.21 7.38
CA ASP A 20 6.50 -5.91 5.96
C ASP A 20 5.23 -5.08 5.73
N LEU A 21 4.12 -5.46 6.37
CA LEU A 21 2.81 -4.85 6.17
C LEU A 21 2.59 -3.60 7.01
N ALA A 22 3.26 -3.40 8.14
CA ALA A 22 3.06 -2.26 9.02
C ALA A 22 4.34 -1.46 9.26
N GLY A 23 5.51 -2.01 8.93
CA GLY A 23 6.81 -1.40 9.20
C GLY A 23 7.19 -0.20 8.32
N PRO A 24 8.33 0.47 8.61
CA PRO A 24 8.81 1.60 7.84
C PRO A 24 9.01 1.24 6.36
N GLY A 25 8.47 2.06 5.47
CA GLY A 25 8.55 1.81 4.03
C GLY A 25 7.62 0.70 3.51
N ALA A 26 6.64 0.24 4.29
CA ALA A 26 5.64 -0.74 3.86
C ALA A 26 4.96 -0.35 2.53
N VAL A 27 4.63 0.93 2.35
CA VAL A 27 4.06 1.43 1.08
C VAL A 27 5.04 1.25 -0.08
N LYS A 28 6.33 1.56 0.10
CA LYS A 28 7.34 1.40 -0.96
C LYS A 28 7.50 -0.08 -1.34
N ARG A 29 7.57 -0.98 -0.35
CA ARG A 29 7.67 -2.43 -0.57
C ARG A 29 6.45 -2.98 -1.29
N PHE A 30 5.25 -2.52 -0.90
CA PHE A 30 4.01 -2.87 -1.58
C PHE A 30 4.02 -2.39 -3.03
N MET A 31 4.37 -1.12 -3.29
CA MET A 31 4.40 -0.56 -4.64
C MET A 31 5.43 -1.26 -5.53
N LEU A 32 6.61 -1.59 -5.00
CA LEU A 32 7.63 -2.34 -5.74
C LEU A 32 7.11 -3.73 -6.14
N LYS A 33 6.41 -4.42 -5.23
CA LYS A 33 5.74 -5.69 -5.54
C LYS A 33 4.64 -5.45 -6.60
N ALA A 34 3.74 -4.49 -6.38
CA ALA A 34 2.63 -4.20 -7.28
C ALA A 34 3.06 -3.83 -8.72
N ALA A 35 4.26 -3.25 -8.91
CA ALA A 35 4.81 -2.92 -10.22
C ALA A 35 5.28 -4.14 -11.03
N ILE A 36 5.66 -5.24 -10.36
CA ILE A 36 6.25 -6.41 -11.00
C ILE A 36 5.26 -7.11 -11.96
N PRO A 37 4.04 -7.50 -11.56
CA PRO A 37 3.11 -8.20 -12.45
C PRO A 37 2.74 -7.45 -13.74
N PRO A 38 2.32 -6.16 -13.70
CA PRO A 38 1.96 -5.45 -14.92
C PRO A 38 3.17 -5.23 -15.84
N PHE A 39 4.38 -5.07 -15.28
CA PHE A 39 5.59 -5.00 -16.08
C PHE A 39 5.82 -6.28 -16.90
N PHE A 40 5.73 -7.45 -16.25
CA PHE A 40 5.88 -8.73 -16.95
C PHE A 40 4.76 -9.01 -17.95
N LEU A 41 3.55 -8.52 -17.68
CA LEU A 41 2.43 -8.65 -18.61
C LEU A 41 2.60 -7.77 -19.85
N LEU A 42 3.09 -6.55 -19.68
CA LEU A 42 3.21 -5.56 -20.76
C LEU A 42 4.51 -5.71 -21.55
N ALA A 43 5.60 -6.21 -20.96
CA ALA A 43 6.90 -6.33 -21.62
C ALA A 43 6.87 -7.11 -22.96
N PRO A 44 6.14 -8.23 -23.11
CA PRO A 44 6.04 -8.93 -24.40
C PRO A 44 5.42 -8.11 -25.52
N PHE A 45 4.54 -7.16 -25.22
CA PHE A 45 3.90 -6.29 -26.24
C PHE A 45 4.91 -5.37 -26.93
N TRP A 46 6.08 -5.14 -26.32
CA TRP A 46 7.17 -4.36 -26.92
C TRP A 46 7.99 -5.16 -27.93
N LEU A 47 7.80 -6.48 -28.02
CA LEU A 47 8.46 -7.34 -28.99
C LEU A 47 7.61 -7.57 -30.25
N LEU A 48 6.35 -7.13 -30.25
CA LEU A 48 5.44 -7.28 -31.37
C LEU A 48 5.77 -6.27 -32.47
N PRO A 49 5.90 -6.69 -33.74
CA PRO A 49 6.14 -5.76 -34.84
C PRO A 49 4.87 -4.95 -35.09
N VAL A 50 4.90 -3.69 -34.70
CA VAL A 50 3.88 -2.71 -35.11
C VAL A 50 4.32 -2.12 -36.44
N GLU A 51 3.36 -1.83 -37.32
CA GLU A 51 3.53 -1.44 -38.74
C GLU A 51 4.60 -0.37 -39.00
N ASN A 52 4.98 0.41 -37.97
CA ASN A 52 5.98 1.48 -38.05
C ASN A 52 7.12 1.41 -37.00
N ASN A 53 7.27 0.29 -36.26
CA ASN A 53 8.27 0.05 -35.18
C ASN A 53 8.52 1.27 -34.26
N SER A 54 7.46 2.05 -33.99
CA SER A 54 7.56 3.33 -33.31
C SER A 54 7.42 3.12 -31.82
N VAL A 55 8.51 3.42 -31.09
CA VAL A 55 8.57 3.41 -29.61
C VAL A 55 7.41 4.21 -29.00
N TYR A 56 6.97 5.28 -29.67
CA TYR A 56 5.85 6.12 -29.24
C TYR A 56 4.53 5.34 -29.21
N VAL A 57 4.27 4.50 -30.21
CA VAL A 57 3.01 3.74 -30.29
C VAL A 57 2.92 2.73 -29.15
N HIS A 58 4.01 2.00 -28.88
CA HIS A 58 4.06 1.07 -27.75
C HIS A 58 3.90 1.81 -26.41
N ALA A 59 4.48 2.99 -26.26
CA ALA A 59 4.36 3.79 -25.05
C ALA A 59 2.91 4.28 -24.84
N GLU A 60 2.26 4.81 -25.87
CA GLU A 60 0.87 5.28 -25.79
C GLU A 60 -0.12 4.18 -25.40
N MET A 61 0.12 2.95 -25.85
CA MET A 61 -0.73 1.81 -25.52
C MET A 61 -0.47 1.24 -24.13
N THR A 62 0.81 1.16 -23.71
CA THR A 62 1.19 0.42 -22.49
C THR A 62 1.39 1.30 -21.26
N VAL A 63 1.88 2.53 -21.41
CA VAL A 63 2.18 3.44 -20.29
C VAL A 63 0.91 3.86 -19.54
N PRO A 64 -0.19 4.27 -20.19
CA PRO A 64 -1.41 4.63 -19.47
C PRO A 64 -1.96 3.47 -18.65
N LEU A 65 -1.96 2.26 -19.20
CA LEU A 65 -2.37 1.05 -18.48
C LEU A 65 -1.45 0.77 -17.28
N TYR A 66 -0.13 0.84 -17.49
CA TYR A 66 0.84 0.62 -16.42
C TYR A 66 0.66 1.64 -15.28
N LEU A 67 0.59 2.94 -15.61
CA LEU A 67 0.37 4.00 -14.62
C LEU A 67 -0.98 3.84 -13.91
N TRP A 68 -2.03 3.45 -14.63
CA TRP A 68 -3.34 3.18 -14.05
C TRP A 68 -3.30 2.05 -13.03
N THR A 69 -2.60 0.94 -13.33
CA THR A 69 -2.45 -0.16 -12.37
C THR A 69 -1.69 0.26 -11.11
N LEU A 70 -0.67 1.11 -11.23
CA LEU A 70 0.06 1.66 -10.08
C LEU A 70 -0.80 2.63 -9.27
N ALA A 71 -1.58 3.49 -9.93
CA ALA A 71 -2.48 4.42 -9.27
C ALA A 71 -3.54 3.68 -8.44
N ILE A 72 -4.19 2.67 -9.02
CA ILE A 72 -5.14 1.80 -8.30
C ILE A 72 -4.44 1.07 -7.15
N SER A 73 -3.25 0.52 -7.38
CA SER A 73 -2.48 -0.17 -6.34
C SER A 73 -2.17 0.76 -5.18
N LEU A 74 -1.75 2.00 -5.46
CA LEU A 74 -1.48 3.01 -4.44
C LEU A 74 -2.75 3.35 -3.62
N ALA A 75 -3.90 3.48 -4.29
CA ALA A 75 -5.18 3.75 -3.64
C ALA A 75 -5.63 2.58 -2.75
N LEU A 76 -5.51 1.34 -3.24
CA LEU A 76 -5.96 0.13 -2.53
C LEU A 76 -4.96 -0.40 -1.49
N ASN A 77 -3.71 0.06 -1.53
CA ASN A 77 -2.62 -0.37 -0.65
C ASN A 77 -3.04 -0.43 0.83
N LYS A 78 -3.74 0.59 1.32
CA LYS A 78 -4.17 0.64 2.73
C LYS A 78 -5.16 -0.48 3.05
N VAL A 79 -6.20 -0.65 2.23
CA VAL A 79 -7.25 -1.66 2.39
C VAL A 79 -6.63 -3.05 2.32
N TRP A 80 -5.78 -3.29 1.31
CA TRP A 80 -5.11 -4.57 1.12
C TRP A 80 -4.21 -4.94 2.30
N ARG A 81 -3.39 -3.99 2.80
CA ARG A 81 -2.52 -4.23 3.96
C ARG A 81 -3.31 -4.58 5.21
N ARG A 82 -4.42 -3.86 5.48
CA ARG A 82 -5.33 -4.16 6.60
C ARG A 82 -5.93 -5.55 6.49
N HIS A 83 -6.48 -5.88 5.33
CA HIS A 83 -7.06 -7.20 5.08
C HIS A 83 -6.01 -8.31 5.27
N ARG A 84 -4.79 -8.12 4.76
CA ARG A 84 -3.70 -9.09 4.94
C ARG A 84 -3.31 -9.27 6.40
N LEU A 85 -3.23 -8.21 7.19
CA LEU A 85 -2.99 -8.33 8.63
C LEU A 85 -4.08 -9.18 9.30
N ALA A 86 -5.36 -8.93 8.98
CA ALA A 86 -6.48 -9.73 9.49
C ALA A 86 -6.38 -11.21 9.10
N VAL A 87 -6.01 -11.52 7.84
CA VAL A 87 -5.80 -12.90 7.37
C VAL A 87 -4.68 -13.63 8.15
N HIS A 88 -3.69 -12.90 8.64
CA HIS A 88 -2.61 -13.43 9.49
C HIS A 88 -2.92 -13.31 11.00
N GLY A 89 -4.15 -12.94 11.38
CA GLY A 89 -4.59 -12.77 12.77
C GLY A 89 -3.95 -11.58 13.49
N LEU A 90 -3.31 -10.67 12.77
CA LEU A 90 -2.70 -9.46 13.32
C LEU A 90 -3.72 -8.32 13.40
N ASP A 91 -3.50 -7.38 14.33
CA ASP A 91 -4.34 -6.19 14.45
C ASP A 91 -4.29 -5.36 13.14
N PRO A 92 -5.43 -5.17 12.45
CA PRO A 92 -5.50 -4.36 11.23
C PRO A 92 -5.08 -2.90 11.44
N ASN A 93 -5.21 -2.38 12.66
CA ASN A 93 -4.86 -0.99 12.97
C ASN A 93 -3.36 -0.73 13.02
N LEU A 94 -2.52 -1.78 12.99
CA LEU A 94 -1.06 -1.66 12.87
C LEU A 94 -0.64 -0.83 11.64
N VAL A 95 -1.44 -0.82 10.57
CA VAL A 95 -1.20 0.00 9.37
C VAL A 95 -1.08 1.50 9.69
N ASP A 96 -1.81 1.98 10.69
CA ASP A 96 -1.86 3.39 11.05
C ASP A 96 -0.83 3.77 12.13
N VAL A 97 -0.25 2.81 12.85
CA VAL A 97 0.67 3.05 13.99
C VAL A 97 1.87 3.90 13.58
N ILE A 98 2.53 3.58 12.46
CA ILE A 98 3.67 4.38 11.99
C ILE A 98 3.24 5.78 11.55
N LYS A 99 2.07 5.92 10.92
CA LYS A 99 1.55 7.23 10.54
C LYS A 99 1.27 8.07 11.79
N ARG A 100 0.70 7.46 12.84
CA ARG A 100 0.49 8.09 14.14
C ARG A 100 1.80 8.51 14.80
N GLN A 101 2.79 7.61 14.87
CA GLN A 101 4.12 7.93 15.41
C GLN A 101 4.79 9.09 14.66
N LYS A 102 4.74 9.09 13.32
CA LYS A 102 5.29 10.18 12.51
C LYS A 102 4.56 11.50 12.76
N ASN A 103 3.24 11.44 12.94
CA ASN A 103 2.40 12.61 13.16
C ASN A 103 2.38 13.07 14.63
N ALA A 104 2.89 12.28 15.57
CA ALA A 104 2.87 12.60 17.01
C ALA A 104 3.48 13.97 17.30
N ARG A 105 4.60 14.31 16.64
CA ARG A 105 5.22 15.65 16.75
C ARG A 105 4.29 16.77 16.29
N ILE A 106 3.55 16.55 15.21
CA ILE A 106 2.57 17.52 14.70
C ILE A 106 1.39 17.64 15.67
N GLU A 107 0.99 16.54 16.31
CA GLU A 107 -0.05 16.54 17.33
C GLU A 107 0.40 17.27 18.60
N GLU A 108 1.62 17.06 19.05
CA GLU A 108 2.22 17.78 20.19
C GLU A 108 2.27 19.29 19.93
N ASP A 109 2.77 19.70 18.76
CA ASP A 109 2.82 21.11 18.35
C ASP A 109 1.42 21.73 18.26
N TYR A 110 0.44 20.97 17.76
CA TYR A 110 -0.95 21.40 17.69
C TYR A 110 -1.53 21.63 19.08
N ILE A 111 -1.33 20.67 20.00
CA ILE A 111 -1.83 20.74 21.38
C ILE A 111 -1.19 21.93 22.12
N ALA A 112 0.11 22.18 21.91
CA ALA A 112 0.80 23.31 22.53
C ALA A 112 0.24 24.68 22.09
N ARG A 113 -0.26 24.79 20.85
CA ARG A 113 -0.77 26.06 20.28
C ARG A 113 -2.27 26.27 20.51
N PHE A 114 -3.06 25.20 20.41
CA PHE A 114 -4.53 25.28 20.36
C PHE A 114 -5.22 24.54 21.50
N GLY A 115 -4.47 23.86 22.37
CA GLY A 115 -5.01 23.02 23.44
C GLY A 115 -5.39 21.61 22.99
N PRO A 116 -5.74 20.73 23.94
CA PRO A 116 -6.10 19.35 23.65
C PRO A 116 -7.39 19.25 22.82
N ARG A 117 -7.45 18.29 21.89
CA ARG A 117 -8.70 18.01 21.17
C ARG A 117 -9.79 17.53 22.14
N PRO A 118 -11.05 17.94 21.93
CA PRO A 118 -12.16 17.48 22.76
C PRO A 118 -12.40 15.96 22.57
N GLN A 119 -13.04 15.33 23.56
CA GLN A 119 -13.13 13.86 23.67
C GLN A 119 -13.97 13.21 22.55
N ASP A 120 -14.91 13.98 21.98
CA ASP A 120 -15.68 13.65 20.77
C ASP A 120 -14.81 13.58 19.50
N ALA A 121 -13.57 14.08 19.52
CA ALA A 121 -12.65 13.93 18.40
C ALA A 121 -11.92 12.56 18.38
N GLU A 122 -12.08 11.73 19.41
CA GLU A 122 -11.40 10.42 19.46
C GLU A 122 -11.83 9.48 18.34
N HIS A 123 -13.09 9.55 17.92
CA HIS A 123 -13.63 8.76 16.81
C HIS A 123 -12.87 9.04 15.50
N GLN A 124 -12.37 10.27 15.32
CA GLN A 124 -11.62 10.70 14.14
C GLN A 124 -10.17 10.15 14.12
N LYS A 125 -9.63 9.73 15.27
CA LYS A 125 -8.30 9.12 15.36
C LYS A 125 -8.27 7.74 14.69
N ASN A 126 -9.41 7.05 14.65
CA ASN A 126 -9.55 5.81 13.93
C ASN A 126 -10.01 6.09 12.50
N SER A 127 -9.19 5.70 11.54
CA SER A 127 -9.51 5.85 10.11
C SER A 127 -10.23 4.63 9.55
N ASN A 128 -10.77 3.79 10.43
CA ASN A 128 -11.64 2.68 10.11
C ASN A 128 -13.07 3.05 10.54
N PRO A 129 -14.03 3.19 9.62
CA PRO A 129 -15.41 3.53 9.98
C PRO A 129 -16.21 2.34 10.51
N PHE A 130 -15.65 1.12 10.48
CA PHE A 130 -16.37 -0.12 10.81
C PHE A 130 -15.98 -0.75 12.16
N PHE A 131 -14.88 -0.30 12.77
CA PHE A 131 -14.36 -0.77 14.06
C PHE A 131 -13.58 0.34 14.72
#